data_AF-A0A3D9V4E7-F1
#
_entry.id   AF-A0A3D9V4E7-F1
#
_cell.length_a   1.000
_cell.length_b   1.000
_cell.length_c   1.000
_cell.angle_alpha   90.00
_cell.angle_beta   90.00
_cell.angle_gamma   90.00
#
_symmetry.space_group_name_H-M   'P 1'
#
loop_
_entity.id
_entity.type
_entity.pdbx_description
1 polymer ?
#
loop_
_entity_poly.entity_id
_entity_poly.type
_entity_poly.pdbx_seq_one_letter_code
_entity_poly.pdbx_strand_id
1 'polypeptide(L)'
;MAHGDATTPQYLDFAPWVYPREATEEERKAQRDWHAELATRGDVTIADDAYISPQAAVFPRRMRIGPGSYIAAHTYVLVDDLEMGERCTLNPYSVARGRVRMGDKVRVGAHTSLLGFNHSMAPDRAVCEQPTTSKGIAIGNDVWIGSHVVVVDGVTIGDHAVVGAGAVVTKDVPAWAVVGGNPARFLRDRRDVHRAGRKPDGDLAERLAAFADRAREQAVDVLARCWQPADDECGGRFLDRPDAKPTVRAWCDAVEIADLLLGSAPPQVEGDRIAAHLRELQDPDTGLVPEYGDVTPPSLDNAGAYHILCVGYALDLLGTSFPHPIRAVSEMDPADLVARLDTLPWDTRGWSAGAWVDAFGTGVYRNLVDAGIRGQTETLFGWLLANADPFTGMWSRPDRQQRWLQPVNGFYRLTRGTFAQFGLPLPYPERTIDTVLTHSRDAAYFTDERGNACNVLDVIHPLWLAAKQTDYRKAEGEAWARWQLERALRRWRDGAGFAFALEPGVGPQHTAGLQGTEMWLAIIWLLADYLGLSEALGYRPRGVHRPEPAASLGRFATTGTA
;
A
#
# COMPACT_ATOMS: atom_id res chain seq x y z
N MET A 1 64.56 8.34 -16.99
CA MET A 1 63.37 7.60 -16.52
C MET A 1 63.11 8.10 -15.12
N ALA A 2 62.08 8.93 -14.95
CA ALA A 2 61.83 9.66 -13.71
C ALA A 2 61.19 8.73 -12.70
N HIS A 3 61.78 8.62 -11.50
CA HIS A 3 61.06 8.17 -10.32
C HIS A 3 59.91 9.15 -10.10
N GLY A 4 58.68 8.72 -10.42
CA GLY A 4 57.48 9.51 -10.20
C GLY A 4 57.39 9.87 -8.72
N ASP A 5 57.34 11.17 -8.44
CA ASP A 5 57.11 11.69 -7.10
C ASP A 5 55.78 11.13 -6.58
N ALA A 6 55.77 10.55 -5.37
CA ALA A 6 54.58 9.97 -4.74
C ALA A 6 53.45 11.00 -4.52
N THR A 7 53.71 12.28 -4.82
CA THR A 7 52.77 13.39 -4.77
C THR A 7 51.94 13.59 -6.05
N THR A 8 52.31 13.00 -7.19
CA THR A 8 51.59 13.20 -8.45
C THR A 8 50.43 12.23 -8.58
N PRO A 9 49.18 12.70 -8.71
CA PRO A 9 48.05 11.80 -8.74
C PRO A 9 47.99 10.92 -10.01
N GLN A 10 47.83 9.61 -9.83
CA GLN A 10 47.74 8.66 -10.95
C GLN A 10 46.31 8.18 -11.19
N TYR A 11 46.03 7.67 -12.39
CA TYR A 11 44.69 7.20 -12.76
C TYR A 11 44.21 6.05 -11.84
N LEU A 12 45.10 5.09 -11.53
CA LEU A 12 44.80 3.96 -10.67
C LEU A 12 44.41 4.38 -9.24
N ASP A 13 44.87 5.55 -8.76
CA ASP A 13 44.55 6.04 -7.43
C ASP A 13 43.05 6.35 -7.28
N PHE A 14 42.44 6.90 -8.33
CA PHE A 14 41.01 7.26 -8.35
C PHE A 14 40.13 6.22 -9.03
N ALA A 15 40.72 5.35 -9.85
CA ALA A 15 40.06 4.23 -10.50
C ALA A 15 40.61 2.84 -10.10
N PRO A 16 40.77 2.47 -8.81
CA PRO A 16 41.37 1.18 -8.43
C PRO A 16 40.66 -0.06 -8.98
N TRP A 17 39.39 0.05 -9.38
CA TRP A 17 38.63 -1.07 -9.95
C TRP A 17 39.21 -1.59 -11.27
N VAL A 18 40.06 -0.83 -11.96
CA VAL A 18 40.76 -1.28 -13.18
C VAL A 18 42.08 -1.99 -12.89
N TYR A 19 42.66 -1.82 -11.70
CA TYR A 19 43.99 -2.35 -11.33
C TYR A 19 44.16 -3.85 -11.65
N PRO A 20 43.20 -4.75 -11.33
CA PRO A 20 43.37 -6.16 -11.63
C PRO A 20 43.55 -6.46 -13.13
N ARG A 21 42.98 -5.63 -14.01
CA ARG A 21 42.92 -5.86 -15.47
C ARG A 21 43.93 -5.04 -16.25
N GLU A 22 44.20 -3.81 -15.81
CA GLU A 22 44.92 -2.81 -16.60
C GLU A 22 46.31 -2.47 -16.04
N ALA A 23 46.63 -2.85 -14.80
CA ALA A 23 47.92 -2.53 -14.20
C ALA A 23 49.09 -3.25 -14.89
N THR A 24 50.09 -2.47 -15.26
CA THR A 24 51.38 -2.92 -15.78
C THR A 24 52.18 -3.67 -14.71
N GLU A 25 53.19 -4.45 -15.11
CA GLU A 25 54.04 -5.16 -14.15
C GLU A 25 54.84 -4.19 -13.26
N GLU A 26 55.19 -3.02 -13.79
CA GLU A 26 55.85 -1.96 -13.01
C GLU A 26 54.94 -1.41 -11.93
N GLU A 27 53.67 -1.12 -12.24
CA GLU A 27 52.67 -0.67 -11.25
C GLU A 27 52.37 -1.75 -10.21
N ARG A 28 52.30 -3.01 -10.62
CA ARG A 28 52.14 -4.15 -9.68
C ARG A 28 53.35 -4.30 -8.77
N LYS A 29 54.56 -4.13 -9.31
CA LYS A 29 55.78 -4.12 -8.49
C LYS A 29 55.76 -2.96 -7.49
N ALA A 30 55.43 -1.75 -7.94
CA ALA A 30 55.32 -0.59 -7.07
C ALA A 30 54.28 -0.81 -5.96
N GLN A 31 53.16 -1.48 -6.27
CA GLN A 31 52.15 -1.80 -5.29
C GLN A 31 52.63 -2.83 -4.24
N ARG A 32 53.38 -3.84 -4.65
CA ARG A 32 54.03 -4.80 -3.72
C ARG A 32 55.04 -4.11 -2.81
N ASP A 33 55.84 -3.20 -3.36
CA ASP A 33 56.81 -2.41 -2.58
C ASP A 33 56.08 -1.53 -1.56
N TRP A 34 54.95 -0.90 -1.94
CA TRP A 34 54.09 -0.12 -1.05
C TRP A 34 53.42 -0.97 0.04
N HIS A 35 52.92 -2.16 -0.29
CA HIS A 35 52.38 -3.11 0.69
C HIS A 35 53.43 -3.50 1.73
N ALA A 36 54.68 -3.75 1.29
CA ALA A 36 55.78 -4.06 2.20
C ALA A 36 56.11 -2.88 3.12
N GLU A 37 56.06 -1.64 2.62
CA GLU A 37 56.23 -0.45 3.46
C GLU A 37 55.10 -0.32 4.50
N LEU A 38 53.84 -0.47 4.10
CA LEU A 38 52.69 -0.43 5.02
C LEU A 38 52.77 -1.53 6.08
N ALA A 39 53.29 -2.71 5.73
CA ALA A 39 53.50 -3.82 6.66
C ALA A 39 54.47 -3.47 7.80
N THR A 40 55.36 -2.49 7.62
CA THR A 40 56.27 -2.03 8.68
C THR A 40 55.58 -1.12 9.72
N ARG A 41 54.38 -0.61 9.44
CA ARG A 41 53.69 0.41 10.26
C ARG A 41 52.86 -0.18 11.41
N GLY A 42 52.64 -1.49 11.45
CA GLY A 42 51.83 -2.15 12.48
C GLY A 42 51.59 -3.64 12.20
N ASP A 43 50.58 -4.24 12.83
CA ASP A 43 50.13 -5.61 12.52
C ASP A 43 49.25 -5.60 11.26
N VAL A 44 49.89 -5.55 10.10
CA VAL A 44 49.26 -5.34 8.80
C VAL A 44 49.44 -6.56 7.90
N THR A 45 48.34 -7.07 7.35
CA THR A 45 48.33 -8.13 6.33
C THR A 45 47.49 -7.68 5.14
N ILE A 46 48.06 -7.72 3.94
CA ILE A 46 47.43 -7.25 2.71
C ILE A 46 47.55 -8.35 1.67
N ALA A 47 46.46 -8.71 1.01
CA ALA A 47 46.47 -9.66 -0.10
C ALA A 47 47.26 -9.13 -1.31
N ASP A 48 47.94 -10.01 -2.04
CA ASP A 48 48.82 -9.63 -3.16
C ASP A 48 48.12 -8.88 -4.30
N ASP A 49 46.82 -9.14 -4.50
CA ASP A 49 46.00 -8.53 -5.55
C ASP A 49 45.15 -7.34 -5.06
N ALA A 50 45.26 -6.97 -3.79
CA ALA A 50 44.64 -5.77 -3.25
C ALA A 50 45.34 -4.51 -3.78
N TYR A 51 44.63 -3.38 -3.79
CA TYR A 51 45.19 -2.08 -4.18
C TYR A 51 44.99 -1.04 -3.08
N ILE A 52 46.08 -0.42 -2.62
CA ILE A 52 46.04 0.72 -1.71
C ILE A 52 46.72 1.89 -2.40
N SER A 53 45.99 2.98 -2.63
CA SER A 53 46.58 4.19 -3.22
C SER A 53 47.67 4.76 -2.29
N PRO A 54 48.85 5.11 -2.81
CA PRO A 54 49.86 5.87 -2.06
C PRO A 54 49.38 7.24 -1.58
N GLN A 55 48.32 7.78 -2.20
CA GLN A 55 47.68 9.04 -1.77
C GLN A 55 46.65 8.85 -0.64
N ALA A 56 46.43 7.62 -0.17
CA ALA A 56 45.59 7.37 1.00
C ALA A 56 46.41 7.60 2.28
N ALA A 57 45.79 8.28 3.26
CA ALA A 57 46.36 8.49 4.57
C ALA A 57 46.08 7.28 5.47
N VAL A 58 46.98 6.29 5.45
CA VAL A 58 46.82 4.98 6.12
C VAL A 58 47.73 4.84 7.33
N PHE A 59 47.13 4.85 8.53
CA PHE A 59 47.81 4.77 9.84
C PHE A 59 47.14 3.75 10.79
N PRO A 60 47.14 2.44 10.46
CA PRO A 60 46.51 1.41 11.30
C PRO A 60 47.43 0.92 12.43
N ARG A 61 46.86 0.51 13.57
CA ARG A 61 47.58 -0.37 14.52
C ARG A 61 47.50 -1.84 14.08
N ARG A 62 46.31 -2.27 13.65
CA ARG A 62 46.02 -3.58 13.05
C ARG A 62 45.21 -3.39 11.77
N MET A 63 45.62 -4.03 10.68
CA MET A 63 44.90 -3.98 9.40
C MET A 63 44.96 -5.31 8.66
N ARG A 64 43.82 -5.80 8.18
CA ARG A 64 43.71 -6.99 7.33
C ARG A 64 42.91 -6.62 6.09
N ILE A 65 43.51 -6.80 4.91
CA ILE A 65 42.86 -6.51 3.62
C ILE A 65 42.82 -7.80 2.79
N GLY A 66 41.61 -8.29 2.51
CA GLY A 66 41.38 -9.49 1.72
C GLY A 66 41.58 -9.30 0.21
N PRO A 67 41.54 -10.41 -0.55
CA PRO A 67 41.83 -10.41 -1.99
C PRO A 67 40.88 -9.54 -2.81
N GLY A 68 41.42 -8.86 -3.83
CA GLY A 68 40.66 -8.02 -4.75
C GLY A 68 39.99 -6.79 -4.12
N SER A 69 40.35 -6.45 -2.87
CA SER A 69 39.89 -5.26 -2.17
C SER A 69 40.73 -4.03 -2.52
N TYR A 70 40.16 -2.84 -2.37
CA TYR A 70 40.94 -1.60 -2.57
C TYR A 70 40.61 -0.45 -1.62
N ILE A 71 41.60 0.42 -1.46
CA ILE A 71 41.52 1.73 -0.80
C ILE A 71 41.98 2.80 -1.80
N ALA A 72 41.08 3.70 -2.18
CA ALA A 72 41.32 4.71 -3.21
C ALA A 72 41.99 5.99 -2.64
N ALA A 73 42.38 6.89 -3.54
CA ALA A 73 43.03 8.17 -3.25
C ALA A 73 42.32 8.97 -2.15
N HIS A 74 43.10 9.63 -1.30
CA HIS A 74 42.60 10.54 -0.26
C HIS A 74 41.66 9.90 0.77
N THR A 75 41.59 8.57 0.82
CA THR A 75 40.93 7.89 1.92
C THR A 75 41.72 8.13 3.20
N TYR A 76 41.05 8.46 4.29
CA TYR A 76 41.65 8.65 5.60
C TYR A 76 41.35 7.46 6.50
N VAL A 77 42.36 6.62 6.76
CA VAL A 77 42.28 5.41 7.56
C VAL A 77 43.12 5.58 8.82
N LEU A 78 42.48 6.00 9.92
CA LEU A 78 43.09 6.10 11.25
C LEU A 78 42.32 5.21 12.21
N VAL A 79 42.71 3.93 12.24
CA VAL A 79 41.96 2.83 12.85
C VAL A 79 42.80 2.07 13.86
N ASP A 80 42.17 1.67 14.96
CA ASP A 80 42.78 0.71 15.90
C ASP A 80 42.81 -0.69 15.29
N ASP A 81 41.72 -1.06 14.60
CA ASP A 81 41.54 -2.36 13.94
C ASP A 81 40.63 -2.17 12.70
N LEU A 82 41.19 -2.41 11.51
CA LEU A 82 40.45 -2.48 10.25
C LEU A 82 40.55 -3.88 9.65
N GLU A 83 39.40 -4.49 9.44
CA GLU A 83 39.28 -5.76 8.74
C GLU A 83 38.40 -5.57 7.51
N MET A 84 38.94 -5.89 6.33
CA MET A 84 38.22 -5.91 5.07
C MET A 84 38.32 -7.31 4.48
N GLY A 85 37.17 -7.95 4.21
CA GLY A 85 37.10 -9.23 3.51
C GLY A 85 37.54 -9.16 2.05
N GLU A 86 37.15 -10.13 1.25
CA GLU A 86 37.44 -10.12 -0.20
C GLU A 86 36.58 -9.08 -0.94
N ARG A 87 37.13 -8.49 -2.01
CA ARG A 87 36.41 -7.63 -2.96
C ARG A 87 35.68 -6.43 -2.34
N CYS A 88 36.23 -5.89 -1.26
CA CYS A 88 35.73 -4.70 -0.57
C CYS A 88 36.31 -3.42 -1.14
N THR A 89 35.59 -2.31 -1.00
CA THR A 89 36.05 -1.02 -1.54
C THR A 89 35.86 0.12 -0.58
N LEU A 90 36.89 0.95 -0.46
CA LEU A 90 36.80 2.32 0.06
C LEU A 90 37.11 3.29 -1.08
N ASN A 91 36.08 3.99 -1.56
CA ASN A 91 36.21 4.97 -2.64
C ASN A 91 36.81 6.30 -2.17
N PRO A 92 37.21 7.19 -3.10
CA PRO A 92 37.94 8.41 -2.74
C PRO A 92 37.26 9.25 -1.66
N TYR A 93 38.09 9.89 -0.82
CA TYR A 93 37.66 10.74 0.29
C TYR A 93 36.83 10.05 1.38
N SER A 94 36.79 8.70 1.40
CA SER A 94 36.16 7.99 2.51
C SER A 94 37.01 8.09 3.77
N VAL A 95 36.37 7.95 4.92
CA VAL A 95 37.00 7.98 6.24
C VAL A 95 36.68 6.69 6.96
N ALA A 96 37.68 6.02 7.50
CA ALA A 96 37.53 4.90 8.42
C ALA A 96 38.31 5.22 9.71
N ARG A 97 37.61 5.30 10.84
CA ARG A 97 38.23 5.58 12.14
C ARG A 97 37.70 4.68 13.25
N GLY A 98 38.55 4.41 14.25
CA GLY A 98 38.22 3.49 15.34
C GLY A 98 38.27 2.03 14.89
N ARG A 99 37.36 1.18 15.38
CA ARG A 99 37.26 -0.23 14.98
C ARG A 99 36.23 -0.41 13.88
N VAL A 100 36.63 -0.97 12.72
CA VAL A 100 35.74 -1.22 11.59
C VAL A 100 36.00 -2.62 11.04
N ARG A 101 34.96 -3.45 10.95
CA ARG A 101 35.03 -4.78 10.33
C ARG A 101 34.03 -4.88 9.20
N MET A 102 34.50 -5.31 8.03
CA MET A 102 33.72 -5.54 6.83
C MET A 102 33.90 -6.99 6.41
N GLY A 103 32.79 -7.68 6.17
CA GLY A 103 32.78 -8.99 5.52
C GLY A 103 33.20 -8.89 4.06
N ASP A 104 32.73 -9.80 3.24
CA ASP A 104 33.09 -9.89 1.83
C ASP A 104 32.18 -9.02 0.94
N LYS A 105 32.72 -8.52 -0.17
CA LYS A 105 32.00 -7.82 -1.25
C LYS A 105 31.32 -6.52 -0.80
N VAL A 106 31.86 -5.85 0.21
CA VAL A 106 31.31 -4.57 0.71
C VAL A 106 31.73 -3.42 -0.21
N ARG A 107 30.76 -2.62 -0.66
CA ARG A 107 30.99 -1.46 -1.52
C ARG A 107 30.72 -0.16 -0.77
N VAL A 108 31.76 0.59 -0.44
CA VAL A 108 31.64 1.92 0.18
C VAL A 108 31.83 3.01 -0.86
N GLY A 109 30.81 3.85 -1.05
CA GLY A 109 30.82 5.00 -1.95
C GLY A 109 31.70 6.14 -1.43
N ALA A 110 32.07 7.04 -2.34
CA ALA A 110 32.96 8.17 -2.04
C ALA A 110 32.42 9.07 -0.92
N HIS A 111 33.31 9.76 -0.21
CA HIS A 111 32.97 10.68 0.89
C HIS A 111 32.21 10.04 2.06
N THR A 112 32.24 8.71 2.22
CA THR A 112 31.57 8.02 3.32
C THR A 112 32.44 8.02 4.57
N SER A 113 31.85 8.25 5.75
CA SER A 113 32.52 8.20 7.05
C SER A 113 32.05 7.02 7.88
N LEU A 114 32.95 6.07 8.14
CA LEU A 114 32.78 4.96 9.07
C LEU A 114 33.49 5.31 10.37
N LEU A 115 32.72 5.69 11.40
CA LEU A 115 33.22 6.22 12.67
C LEU A 115 32.99 5.21 13.79
N GLY A 116 33.86 4.19 13.88
CA GLY A 116 33.85 3.16 14.92
C GLY A 116 34.43 3.60 16.27
N PHE A 117 34.29 4.89 16.60
CA PHE A 117 34.62 5.48 17.89
C PHE A 117 33.72 6.71 18.13
N ASN A 118 33.61 7.14 19.39
CA ASN A 118 32.87 8.35 19.75
C ASN A 118 33.53 9.10 20.91
N HIS A 119 33.12 10.35 21.15
CA HIS A 119 33.50 11.11 22.33
C HIS A 119 32.47 10.91 23.44
N SER A 120 32.94 10.79 24.68
CA SER A 120 32.05 10.91 25.83
C SER A 120 31.53 12.35 25.96
N MET A 121 30.31 12.47 26.46
CA MET A 121 29.57 13.74 26.54
C MET A 121 28.90 13.93 27.91
N ALA A 122 29.54 13.42 28.96
CA ALA A 122 29.07 13.62 30.32
C ALA A 122 29.15 15.11 30.68
N PRO A 123 28.19 15.65 31.46
CA PRO A 123 28.10 17.09 31.71
C PRO A 123 29.14 17.62 32.72
N ASP A 124 29.91 16.74 33.37
CA ASP A 124 30.77 17.04 34.51
C ASP A 124 32.17 17.58 34.14
N ARG A 125 32.55 17.51 32.86
CA ARG A 125 33.85 17.98 32.35
C ARG A 125 33.76 18.36 30.87
N ALA A 126 34.70 19.18 30.38
CA ALA A 126 34.74 19.56 28.97
C ALA A 126 34.96 18.33 28.07
N VAL A 127 34.29 18.28 26.91
CA VAL A 127 34.34 17.12 25.97
C VAL A 127 35.77 16.74 25.58
N CYS A 128 36.67 17.73 25.41
CA CYS A 128 38.07 17.49 25.05
C CYS A 128 38.91 16.79 26.13
N GLU A 129 38.44 16.79 27.37
CA GLU A 129 39.08 16.13 28.53
C GLU A 129 38.45 14.76 28.83
N GLN A 130 37.42 14.38 28.07
CA GLN A 130 36.73 13.11 28.26
C GLN A 130 37.36 12.00 27.41
N PRO A 131 37.35 10.75 27.90
CA PRO A 131 37.83 9.62 27.11
C PRO A 131 36.94 9.40 25.89
N THR A 132 37.54 8.89 24.82
CA THR A 132 36.81 8.32 23.69
C THR A 132 36.27 6.94 24.05
N THR A 133 35.18 6.54 23.40
CA THR A 133 34.63 5.18 23.43
C THR A 133 34.80 4.53 22.06
N SER A 134 34.92 3.21 22.00
CA SER A 134 34.89 2.47 20.72
C SER A 134 34.16 1.15 20.93
N LYS A 135 32.91 1.09 20.47
CA LYS A 135 32.15 -0.15 20.32
C LYS A 135 32.50 -0.84 19.00
N GLY A 136 32.89 -0.05 18.00
CA GLY A 136 33.21 -0.47 16.64
C GLY A 136 32.00 -0.55 15.73
N ILE A 137 32.26 -0.72 14.44
CA ILE A 137 31.27 -0.95 13.40
C ILE A 137 31.48 -2.34 12.81
N ALA A 138 30.39 -3.09 12.65
CA ALA A 138 30.39 -4.39 11.97
C ALA A 138 29.52 -4.31 10.72
N ILE A 139 30.07 -4.69 9.57
CA ILE A 139 29.39 -4.70 8.27
C ILE A 139 29.45 -6.12 7.73
N GLY A 140 28.30 -6.69 7.42
CA GLY A 140 28.16 -8.03 6.85
C GLY A 140 28.63 -8.12 5.41
N ASN A 141 28.31 -9.24 4.78
CA ASN A 141 28.69 -9.55 3.39
C ASN A 141 27.73 -8.89 2.38
N ASP A 142 28.23 -8.58 1.19
CA ASP A 142 27.46 -8.04 0.05
C ASP A 142 26.65 -6.78 0.38
N VAL A 143 27.22 -5.90 1.20
CA VAL A 143 26.61 -4.62 1.58
C VAL A 143 27.00 -3.52 0.61
N TRP A 144 26.03 -2.69 0.20
CA TRP A 144 26.29 -1.46 -0.55
C TRP A 144 26.00 -0.23 0.30
N ILE A 145 27.01 0.62 0.48
CA ILE A 145 26.93 1.90 1.17
C ILE A 145 27.12 3.00 0.13
N GLY A 146 26.07 3.79 -0.10
CA GLY A 146 26.10 4.91 -1.04
C GLY A 146 27.09 6.00 -0.63
N SER A 147 27.36 6.93 -1.55
CA SER A 147 28.26 8.06 -1.29
C SER A 147 27.70 8.99 -0.21
N HIS A 148 28.58 9.72 0.48
CA HIS A 148 28.22 10.68 1.53
C HIS A 148 27.43 10.08 2.71
N VAL A 149 27.65 8.81 3.04
CA VAL A 149 27.02 8.17 4.21
C VAL A 149 27.85 8.42 5.47
N VAL A 150 27.19 8.52 6.63
CA VAL A 150 27.85 8.48 7.95
C VAL A 150 27.33 7.28 8.72
N VAL A 151 28.23 6.40 9.20
CA VAL A 151 27.92 5.28 10.09
C VAL A 151 28.60 5.54 11.44
N VAL A 152 27.84 5.55 12.52
CA VAL A 152 28.33 5.88 13.87
C VAL A 152 28.72 4.65 14.68
N ASP A 153 29.45 4.89 15.77
CA ASP A 153 29.99 3.85 16.66
C ASP A 153 28.90 2.95 17.24
N GLY A 154 29.16 1.63 17.20
CA GLY A 154 28.28 0.60 17.74
C GLY A 154 27.22 0.05 16.78
N VAL A 155 27.23 0.47 15.52
CA VAL A 155 26.28 0.00 14.50
C VAL A 155 26.73 -1.32 13.87
N THR A 156 25.79 -2.25 13.75
CA THR A 156 25.89 -3.46 12.93
C THR A 156 25.03 -3.33 11.67
N ILE A 157 25.62 -3.51 10.49
CA ILE A 157 24.93 -3.57 9.20
C ILE A 157 24.92 -5.03 8.74
N GLY A 158 23.73 -5.64 8.67
CA GLY A 158 23.56 -7.04 8.29
C GLY A 158 23.87 -7.32 6.81
N ASP A 159 24.02 -8.60 6.50
CA ASP A 159 24.33 -9.08 5.14
C ASP A 159 23.32 -8.57 4.10
N HIS A 160 23.81 -8.29 2.89
CA HIS A 160 23.01 -7.84 1.75
C HIS A 160 22.31 -6.49 1.93
N ALA A 161 22.55 -5.74 3.00
CA ALA A 161 21.92 -4.45 3.21
C ALA A 161 22.37 -3.39 2.19
N VAL A 162 21.51 -2.40 1.97
CA VAL A 162 21.80 -1.22 1.14
C VAL A 162 21.56 0.04 1.97
N VAL A 163 22.55 0.91 2.04
CA VAL A 163 22.46 2.23 2.65
C VAL A 163 22.45 3.28 1.53
N GLY A 164 21.34 3.99 1.38
CA GLY A 164 21.19 5.05 0.39
C GLY A 164 22.19 6.20 0.60
N ALA A 165 22.57 6.87 -0.49
CA ALA A 165 23.48 8.00 -0.44
C ALA A 165 22.98 9.12 0.50
N GLY A 166 23.90 9.79 1.19
CA GLY A 166 23.59 10.87 2.13
C GLY A 166 22.98 10.45 3.47
N ALA A 167 22.89 9.14 3.75
CA ALA A 167 22.25 8.65 4.98
C ALA A 167 23.15 8.78 6.23
N VAL A 168 22.52 8.94 7.40
CA VAL A 168 23.21 8.92 8.71
C VAL A 168 22.70 7.74 9.53
N VAL A 169 23.48 6.67 9.57
CA VAL A 169 23.12 5.40 10.22
C VAL A 169 23.49 5.45 11.70
N THR A 170 22.45 5.47 12.55
CA THR A 170 22.57 5.61 14.02
C THR A 170 22.11 4.38 14.80
N LYS A 171 21.63 3.35 14.10
CA LYS A 171 21.11 2.09 14.66
C LYS A 171 21.44 0.94 13.72
N ASP A 172 21.39 -0.28 14.24
CA ASP A 172 21.61 -1.49 13.46
C ASP A 172 20.67 -1.59 12.25
N VAL A 173 21.23 -2.08 11.16
CA VAL A 173 20.51 -2.30 9.89
C VAL A 173 20.34 -3.81 9.70
N PRO A 174 19.10 -4.32 9.64
CA PRO A 174 18.86 -5.75 9.40
C PRO A 174 19.43 -6.23 8.07
N ALA A 175 19.73 -7.53 7.97
CA ALA A 175 20.10 -8.14 6.70
C ALA A 175 19.00 -7.92 5.65
N TRP A 176 19.40 -7.76 4.39
CA TRP A 176 18.55 -7.42 3.24
C TRP A 176 17.80 -6.07 3.33
N ALA A 177 17.96 -5.27 4.38
CA ALA A 177 17.27 -3.99 4.46
C ALA A 177 17.87 -2.96 3.50
N VAL A 178 17.00 -2.17 2.85
CA VAL A 178 17.36 -0.91 2.19
C VAL A 178 16.99 0.22 3.13
N VAL A 179 17.96 1.03 3.56
CA VAL A 179 17.76 2.17 4.48
C VAL A 179 18.22 3.48 3.85
N GLY A 180 17.67 4.62 4.29
CA GLY A 180 18.10 5.94 3.86
C GLY A 180 17.63 7.08 4.76
N GLY A 181 18.18 8.29 4.57
CA GLY A 181 17.81 9.49 5.33
C GLY A 181 18.73 9.82 6.52
N ASN A 182 18.46 10.95 7.18
CA ASN A 182 19.17 11.42 8.37
C ASN A 182 18.18 11.76 9.49
N PRO A 183 18.08 10.93 10.55
CA PRO A 183 18.71 9.62 10.71
C PRO A 183 18.11 8.55 9.78
N ALA A 184 18.90 7.54 9.43
CA ALA A 184 18.51 6.49 8.49
C ALA A 184 17.27 5.71 8.98
N ARG A 185 16.37 5.38 8.05
CA ARG A 185 15.15 4.60 8.27
C ARG A 185 15.04 3.49 7.22
N PHE A 186 14.39 2.39 7.61
CA PHE A 186 14.02 1.33 6.68
C PHE A 186 13.11 1.88 5.57
N LEU A 187 13.45 1.57 4.32
CA LEU A 187 12.71 1.95 3.13
C LEU A 187 11.98 0.74 2.53
N ARG A 188 12.68 -0.39 2.36
CA ARG A 188 12.14 -1.65 1.80
C ARG A 188 13.09 -2.82 2.03
N ASP A 189 12.65 -4.03 1.72
CA ASP A 189 13.54 -5.19 1.62
C ASP A 189 14.22 -5.20 0.24
N ARG A 190 15.51 -5.58 0.20
CA ARG A 190 16.30 -5.66 -1.04
C ARG A 190 15.79 -6.80 -1.92
N ARG A 191 15.18 -7.85 -1.37
CA ARG A 191 14.66 -8.99 -2.15
C ARG A 191 13.42 -8.62 -2.96
N ASP A 192 12.75 -7.53 -2.60
CA ASP A 192 11.54 -7.06 -3.28
C ASP A 192 11.80 -6.64 -4.75
N VAL A 193 13.07 -6.36 -5.13
CA VAL A 193 13.41 -6.04 -6.54
C VAL A 193 13.48 -7.26 -7.46
N HIS A 194 13.47 -8.50 -6.96
CA HIS A 194 13.48 -9.70 -7.80
C HIS A 194 12.10 -10.22 -8.25
N ARG A 195 11.02 -9.47 -7.98
CA ARG A 195 9.76 -9.62 -8.73
C ARG A 195 9.57 -8.61 -9.86
N ALA A 196 10.49 -7.67 -10.03
CA ALA A 196 10.46 -6.67 -11.09
C ALA A 196 11.25 -7.08 -12.36
N GLY A 197 11.43 -8.39 -12.59
CA GLY A 197 12.31 -8.89 -13.66
C GLY A 197 11.90 -10.21 -14.32
N ARG A 198 10.68 -10.71 -14.07
CA ARG A 198 10.06 -11.65 -15.01
C ARG A 198 9.16 -10.82 -15.92
N LYS A 199 9.54 -10.66 -17.19
CA LYS A 199 8.61 -10.16 -18.21
C LYS A 199 7.32 -10.97 -18.11
N PRO A 200 6.14 -10.36 -17.93
CA PRO A 200 4.94 -10.96 -18.48
C PRO A 200 5.01 -10.70 -19.99
N ASP A 201 5.51 -11.68 -20.74
CA ASP A 201 5.15 -11.76 -22.16
C ASP A 201 3.67 -12.19 -22.21
N GLY A 202 2.83 -11.31 -22.75
CA GLY A 202 1.36 -11.34 -22.74
C GLY A 202 0.84 -10.07 -22.04
N ASP A 203 0.33 -9.12 -22.81
CA ASP A 203 -0.11 -7.80 -22.34
C ASP A 203 -1.06 -7.92 -21.14
N LEU A 204 -0.92 -7.07 -20.11
CA LEU A 204 -1.82 -7.08 -18.95
C LEU A 204 -3.27 -6.89 -19.39
N ALA A 205 -3.51 -6.14 -20.46
CA ALA A 205 -4.82 -6.00 -21.09
C ALA A 205 -5.35 -7.35 -21.63
N GLU A 206 -4.53 -8.13 -22.32
CA GLU A 206 -4.92 -9.48 -22.81
C GLU A 206 -5.29 -10.41 -21.66
N ARG A 207 -4.53 -10.37 -20.55
CA ARG A 207 -4.83 -11.15 -19.35
C ARG A 207 -6.12 -10.71 -18.66
N LEU A 208 -6.43 -9.40 -18.67
CA LEU A 208 -7.70 -8.87 -18.17
C LEU A 208 -8.86 -9.35 -19.03
N ALA A 209 -8.72 -9.28 -20.36
CA ALA A 209 -9.73 -9.76 -21.30
C ALA A 209 -10.00 -11.25 -21.12
N ALA A 210 -8.94 -12.08 -21.09
CA ALA A 210 -9.05 -13.53 -20.88
C ALA A 210 -9.68 -13.87 -19.52
N PHE A 211 -9.37 -13.11 -18.47
CA PHE A 211 -10.04 -13.26 -17.18
C PHE A 211 -11.53 -12.93 -17.28
N ALA A 212 -11.88 -11.82 -17.93
CA ALA A 212 -13.27 -11.41 -18.06
C ALA A 212 -14.10 -12.37 -18.92
N ASP A 213 -13.55 -12.88 -20.02
CA ASP A 213 -14.18 -13.94 -20.83
C ASP A 213 -14.46 -15.18 -19.97
N ARG A 214 -13.45 -15.67 -19.24
CA ARG A 214 -13.61 -16.83 -18.34
C ARG A 214 -14.64 -16.58 -17.23
N ALA A 215 -14.67 -15.38 -16.65
CA ALA A 215 -15.64 -15.03 -15.63
C ALA A 215 -17.07 -15.00 -16.20
N ARG A 216 -17.26 -14.45 -17.42
CA ARG A 216 -18.54 -14.45 -18.12
C ARG A 216 -19.03 -15.85 -18.47
N GLU A 217 -18.15 -16.69 -19.00
CA GLU A 217 -18.46 -18.08 -19.33
C GLU A 217 -18.97 -18.88 -18.10
N GLN A 218 -18.43 -18.58 -16.91
CA GLN A 218 -18.72 -19.30 -15.68
C GLN A 218 -19.75 -18.61 -14.77
N ALA A 219 -20.25 -17.43 -15.13
CA ALA A 219 -21.13 -16.64 -14.27
C ALA A 219 -22.41 -17.41 -13.87
N VAL A 220 -23.00 -18.15 -14.82
CA VAL A 220 -24.18 -18.99 -14.57
C VAL A 220 -23.88 -20.08 -13.53
N ASP A 221 -22.72 -20.74 -13.62
CA ASP A 221 -22.31 -21.79 -12.69
C ASP A 221 -22.06 -21.22 -11.28
N VAL A 222 -21.42 -20.05 -11.19
CA VAL A 222 -21.18 -19.36 -9.91
C VAL A 222 -22.50 -19.04 -9.22
N LEU A 223 -23.47 -18.49 -9.96
CA LEU A 223 -24.80 -18.17 -9.45
C LEU A 223 -25.58 -19.44 -9.07
N ALA A 224 -25.53 -20.48 -9.91
CA ALA A 224 -26.24 -21.75 -9.66
C ALA A 224 -25.70 -22.48 -8.43
N ARG A 225 -24.39 -22.45 -8.20
CA ARG A 225 -23.76 -22.98 -6.98
C ARG A 225 -24.30 -22.30 -5.71
N CYS A 226 -24.66 -21.03 -5.82
CA CYS A 226 -25.12 -20.20 -4.71
C CYS A 226 -26.65 -20.16 -4.59
N TRP A 227 -27.36 -20.95 -5.39
CA TRP A 227 -28.82 -21.04 -5.39
C TRP A 227 -29.30 -22.24 -4.57
N GLN A 228 -30.24 -21.99 -3.65
CA GLN A 228 -30.93 -23.02 -2.89
C GLN A 228 -32.40 -23.07 -3.31
N PRO A 229 -32.84 -24.11 -4.04
CA PRO A 229 -34.25 -24.30 -4.38
C PRO A 229 -35.12 -24.43 -3.12
N ALA A 230 -36.30 -23.81 -3.16
CA ALA A 230 -37.30 -23.89 -2.09
C ALA A 230 -38.71 -23.79 -2.68
N ASP A 231 -39.70 -24.25 -1.92
CA ASP A 231 -41.11 -24.11 -2.26
C ASP A 231 -41.64 -22.76 -1.74
N ASP A 232 -41.09 -21.67 -2.29
CA ASP A 232 -41.50 -20.28 -2.02
C ASP A 232 -41.78 -19.53 -3.33
N GLU A 233 -42.26 -18.29 -3.25
CA GLU A 233 -42.72 -17.52 -4.43
C GLU A 233 -41.61 -17.28 -5.48
N CYS A 234 -40.36 -17.25 -5.03
CA CYS A 234 -39.18 -17.14 -5.89
C CYS A 234 -38.65 -18.51 -6.37
N GLY A 235 -39.22 -19.62 -5.91
CA GLY A 235 -38.74 -20.98 -6.21
C GLY A 235 -37.41 -21.33 -5.54
N GLY A 236 -36.96 -20.54 -4.57
CA GLY A 236 -35.66 -20.65 -3.93
C GLY A 236 -35.08 -19.32 -3.47
N ARG A 237 -33.82 -19.37 -3.05
CA ARG A 237 -33.07 -18.22 -2.53
C ARG A 237 -31.59 -18.27 -2.87
N PHE A 238 -30.97 -17.10 -2.99
CA PHE A 238 -29.52 -16.98 -3.05
C PHE A 238 -28.91 -17.05 -1.65
N LEU A 239 -27.79 -17.75 -1.55
CA LEU A 239 -26.90 -17.83 -0.39
C LEU A 239 -25.52 -17.29 -0.81
N ASP A 240 -24.75 -16.70 0.11
CA ASP A 240 -23.37 -16.29 -0.21
C ASP A 240 -22.52 -17.48 -0.70
N ARG A 241 -22.75 -18.65 -0.10
CA ARG A 241 -22.12 -19.94 -0.42
C ARG A 241 -23.08 -21.06 -0.04
N PRO A 242 -22.91 -22.30 -0.56
CA PRO A 242 -23.86 -23.39 -0.35
C PRO A 242 -24.23 -23.70 1.11
N ASP A 243 -23.31 -23.45 2.05
CA ASP A 243 -23.45 -23.69 3.49
C ASP A 243 -23.77 -22.43 4.30
N ALA A 244 -23.92 -21.26 3.66
CA ALA A 244 -24.22 -20.01 4.35
C ALA A 244 -25.70 -19.92 4.76
N LYS A 245 -25.95 -19.10 5.77
CA LYS A 245 -27.31 -18.69 6.11
C LYS A 245 -27.87 -17.76 5.02
N PRO A 246 -29.19 -17.78 4.78
CA PRO A 246 -29.84 -16.80 3.91
C PRO A 246 -29.60 -15.38 4.43
N THR A 247 -29.33 -14.44 3.52
CA THR A 247 -29.18 -13.01 3.81
C THR A 247 -29.80 -12.19 2.69
N VAL A 248 -30.29 -10.99 3.00
CA VAL A 248 -30.77 -10.05 1.97
C VAL A 248 -29.64 -9.68 1.01
N ARG A 249 -28.42 -9.53 1.54
CA ARG A 249 -27.23 -9.22 0.74
C ARG A 249 -26.97 -10.23 -0.38
N ALA A 250 -27.19 -11.53 -0.15
CA ALA A 250 -26.93 -12.56 -1.16
C ALA A 250 -27.77 -12.36 -2.44
N TRP A 251 -29.00 -11.84 -2.32
CA TRP A 251 -29.81 -11.47 -3.47
C TRP A 251 -29.20 -10.30 -4.25
N CYS A 252 -28.73 -9.29 -3.53
CA CYS A 252 -28.14 -8.09 -4.12
C CYS A 252 -26.83 -8.42 -4.85
N ASP A 253 -25.93 -9.17 -4.20
CA ASP A 253 -24.66 -9.59 -4.78
C ASP A 253 -24.91 -10.47 -6.03
N ALA A 254 -25.93 -11.34 -6.03
CA ALA A 254 -26.30 -12.13 -7.21
C ALA A 254 -26.77 -11.26 -8.38
N VAL A 255 -27.63 -10.26 -8.12
CA VAL A 255 -28.09 -9.30 -9.13
C VAL A 255 -26.92 -8.52 -9.71
N GLU A 256 -26.00 -8.01 -8.89
CA GLU A 256 -24.83 -7.27 -9.36
C GLU A 256 -23.88 -8.13 -10.20
N ILE A 257 -23.62 -9.39 -9.80
CA ILE A 257 -22.79 -10.32 -10.57
C ILE A 257 -23.44 -10.65 -11.93
N ALA A 258 -24.75 -10.93 -11.94
CA ALA A 258 -25.48 -11.23 -13.16
C ALA A 258 -25.51 -10.01 -14.10
N ASP A 259 -25.77 -8.82 -13.57
CA ASP A 259 -25.74 -7.60 -14.37
C ASP A 259 -24.37 -7.36 -15.02
N LEU A 260 -23.31 -7.51 -14.22
CA LEU A 260 -21.95 -7.20 -14.64
C LEU A 260 -21.38 -8.22 -15.65
N LEU A 261 -21.71 -9.51 -15.51
CA LEU A 261 -21.16 -10.57 -16.38
C LEU A 261 -22.13 -11.04 -17.47
N LEU A 262 -23.45 -10.97 -17.25
CA LEU A 262 -24.47 -11.47 -18.18
C LEU A 262 -25.29 -10.34 -18.83
N GLY A 263 -25.28 -9.13 -18.25
CA GLY A 263 -26.09 -8.01 -18.74
C GLY A 263 -27.59 -8.18 -18.48
N SER A 264 -27.97 -9.04 -17.52
CA SER A 264 -29.35 -9.38 -17.19
C SER A 264 -29.50 -9.77 -15.72
N ALA A 265 -30.74 -9.97 -15.26
CA ALA A 265 -31.02 -10.52 -13.94
C ALA A 265 -30.52 -11.97 -13.81
N PRO A 266 -30.27 -12.47 -12.57
CA PRO A 266 -29.85 -13.84 -12.34
C PRO A 266 -30.79 -14.87 -13.01
N PRO A 267 -30.29 -15.86 -13.77
CA PRO A 267 -31.12 -16.76 -14.56
C PRO A 267 -31.98 -17.74 -13.74
N GLN A 268 -31.74 -17.86 -12.43
CA GLN A 268 -32.46 -18.76 -11.54
C GLN A 268 -33.89 -18.28 -11.25
N VAL A 269 -34.14 -16.97 -11.32
CA VAL A 269 -35.44 -16.36 -11.00
C VAL A 269 -35.66 -15.16 -11.92
N GLU A 270 -36.89 -15.00 -12.41
CA GLU A 270 -37.29 -13.82 -13.18
C GLU A 270 -37.01 -12.52 -12.42
N GLY A 271 -36.41 -11.53 -13.10
CA GLY A 271 -36.00 -10.26 -12.49
C GLY A 271 -37.12 -9.52 -11.78
N ASP A 272 -38.34 -9.55 -12.34
CA ASP A 272 -39.53 -8.93 -11.74
C ASP A 272 -39.91 -9.55 -10.38
N ARG A 273 -39.66 -10.85 -10.19
CA ARG A 273 -39.90 -11.53 -8.91
C ARG A 273 -38.84 -11.16 -7.88
N ILE A 274 -37.58 -11.05 -8.30
CA ILE A 274 -36.50 -10.56 -7.43
C ILE A 274 -36.81 -9.13 -6.99
N ALA A 275 -37.23 -8.27 -7.92
CA ALA A 275 -37.63 -6.91 -7.64
C ALA A 275 -38.81 -6.83 -6.67
N ALA A 276 -39.87 -7.62 -6.90
CA ALA A 276 -41.01 -7.68 -6.00
C ALA A 276 -40.59 -8.10 -4.58
N HIS A 277 -39.83 -9.20 -4.47
CA HIS A 277 -39.31 -9.72 -3.21
C HIS A 277 -38.50 -8.65 -2.45
N LEU A 278 -37.52 -8.01 -3.11
CA LEU A 278 -36.68 -6.99 -2.48
C LEU A 278 -37.48 -5.74 -2.03
N ARG A 279 -38.52 -5.36 -2.79
CA ARG A 279 -39.39 -4.23 -2.44
C ARG A 279 -40.31 -4.55 -1.26
N GLU A 280 -40.80 -5.78 -1.16
CA GLU A 280 -41.66 -6.23 -0.05
C GLU A 280 -40.93 -6.31 1.29
N LEU A 281 -39.60 -6.48 1.26
CA LEU A 281 -38.79 -6.44 2.47
C LEU A 281 -38.67 -5.04 3.08
N GLN A 282 -39.01 -3.97 2.35
CA GLN A 282 -38.89 -2.62 2.89
C GLN A 282 -39.92 -2.38 3.99
N ASP A 283 -39.45 -1.98 5.17
CA ASP A 283 -40.29 -1.53 6.26
C ASP A 283 -40.89 -0.15 5.92
N PRO A 284 -42.24 -0.01 5.88
CA PRO A 284 -42.90 1.22 5.43
C PRO A 284 -42.77 2.40 6.42
N ASP A 285 -42.51 2.10 7.70
CA ASP A 285 -42.43 3.10 8.77
C ASP A 285 -41.06 3.79 8.82
N THR A 286 -39.99 3.03 8.64
CA THR A 286 -38.62 3.55 8.64
C THR A 286 -38.08 3.80 7.24
N GLY A 287 -38.64 3.12 6.23
CA GLY A 287 -38.11 3.06 4.87
C GLY A 287 -36.86 2.18 4.73
N LEU A 288 -36.45 1.46 5.77
CA LEU A 288 -35.25 0.63 5.78
C LEU A 288 -35.59 -0.84 5.51
N VAL A 289 -34.58 -1.65 5.19
CA VAL A 289 -34.76 -3.07 4.91
C VAL A 289 -34.10 -3.90 6.03
N PRO A 290 -34.85 -4.68 6.83
CA PRO A 290 -34.28 -5.53 7.88
C PRO A 290 -33.52 -6.72 7.30
N GLU A 291 -32.73 -7.41 8.12
CA GLU A 291 -32.21 -8.74 7.77
C GLU A 291 -33.24 -9.83 8.09
N TYR A 292 -33.14 -10.98 7.42
CA TYR A 292 -34.02 -12.10 7.69
C TYR A 292 -33.93 -12.56 9.15
N GLY A 293 -35.09 -12.57 9.82
CA GLY A 293 -35.20 -13.03 11.20
C GLY A 293 -34.82 -11.98 12.26
N ASP A 294 -34.50 -10.75 11.87
CA ASP A 294 -34.35 -9.65 12.82
C ASP A 294 -35.70 -9.28 13.43
N VAL A 295 -35.77 -9.26 14.76
CA VAL A 295 -36.97 -8.88 15.53
C VAL A 295 -36.99 -7.41 15.91
N THR A 296 -35.85 -6.72 15.76
CA THR A 296 -35.73 -5.29 16.02
C THR A 296 -36.06 -4.49 14.77
N PRO A 297 -36.79 -3.37 14.89
CA PRO A 297 -37.01 -2.48 13.76
C PRO A 297 -35.69 -2.10 13.05
N PRO A 298 -35.68 -2.04 11.71
CA PRO A 298 -34.48 -1.67 10.98
C PRO A 298 -34.10 -0.21 11.30
N SER A 299 -32.80 0.05 11.41
CA SER A 299 -32.26 1.37 11.76
C SER A 299 -30.91 1.61 11.08
N LEU A 300 -30.44 2.85 11.09
CA LEU A 300 -29.09 3.18 10.60
C LEU A 300 -27.96 2.62 11.49
N ASP A 301 -28.30 2.00 12.61
CA ASP A 301 -27.35 1.41 13.56
C ASP A 301 -27.28 -0.13 13.48
N ASN A 302 -28.09 -0.76 12.61
CA ASN A 302 -28.11 -2.21 12.39
C ASN A 302 -27.99 -2.57 10.90
N ALA A 303 -28.37 -3.80 10.52
CA ALA A 303 -28.28 -4.29 9.15
C ALA A 303 -29.01 -3.39 8.13
N GLY A 304 -30.06 -2.69 8.57
CA GLY A 304 -30.79 -1.72 7.75
C GLY A 304 -29.90 -0.66 7.10
N ALA A 305 -28.82 -0.25 7.77
CA ALA A 305 -27.87 0.72 7.25
C ALA A 305 -27.23 0.27 5.92
N TYR A 306 -26.80 -1.00 5.85
CA TYR A 306 -26.17 -1.53 4.64
C TYR A 306 -27.21 -1.92 3.58
N HIS A 307 -28.41 -2.34 3.98
CA HIS A 307 -29.42 -2.78 3.02
C HIS A 307 -30.00 -1.66 2.17
N ILE A 308 -30.09 -0.41 2.65
CA ILE A 308 -30.46 0.74 1.81
C ILE A 308 -29.57 0.79 0.55
N LEU A 309 -28.28 0.50 0.75
CA LEU A 309 -27.27 0.54 -0.29
C LEU A 309 -27.40 -0.65 -1.23
N CYS A 310 -27.22 -1.89 -0.75
CA CYS A 310 -27.19 -3.04 -1.65
C CYS A 310 -28.56 -3.31 -2.30
N VAL A 311 -29.66 -3.15 -1.56
CA VAL A 311 -31.02 -3.33 -2.13
C VAL A 311 -31.35 -2.19 -3.09
N GLY A 312 -31.05 -0.95 -2.74
CA GLY A 312 -31.31 0.19 -3.62
C GLY A 312 -30.59 0.06 -4.96
N TYR A 313 -29.33 -0.36 -4.95
CA TYR A 313 -28.58 -0.61 -6.18
C TYR A 313 -29.07 -1.85 -6.95
N ALA A 314 -29.44 -2.93 -6.27
CA ALA A 314 -30.05 -4.07 -6.95
C ALA A 314 -31.37 -3.70 -7.64
N LEU A 315 -32.20 -2.87 -7.00
CA LEU A 315 -33.45 -2.36 -7.58
C LEU A 315 -33.19 -1.47 -8.81
N ASP A 316 -32.18 -0.60 -8.79
CA ASP A 316 -31.78 0.19 -9.96
C ASP A 316 -31.43 -0.71 -11.15
N LEU A 317 -30.65 -1.78 -10.92
CA LEU A 317 -30.25 -2.74 -11.95
C LEU A 317 -31.43 -3.52 -12.51
N LEU A 318 -32.45 -3.77 -11.68
CA LEU A 318 -33.72 -4.38 -12.07
C LEU A 318 -34.71 -3.37 -12.67
N GLY A 319 -34.34 -2.09 -12.81
CA GLY A 319 -35.16 -1.06 -13.44
C GLY A 319 -36.32 -0.57 -12.59
N THR A 320 -36.20 -0.65 -11.26
CA THR A 320 -37.22 -0.19 -10.30
C THR A 320 -36.58 0.60 -9.15
N SER A 321 -37.37 0.97 -8.15
CA SER A 321 -36.95 1.79 -7.00
C SER A 321 -37.55 1.27 -5.69
N PHE A 322 -37.27 1.92 -4.56
CA PHE A 322 -37.97 1.62 -3.31
C PHE A 322 -39.44 2.08 -3.35
N PRO A 323 -40.40 1.32 -2.77
CA PRO A 323 -41.79 1.74 -2.67
C PRO A 323 -42.03 2.88 -1.67
N HIS A 324 -41.19 3.01 -0.64
CA HIS A 324 -41.32 4.01 0.42
C HIS A 324 -40.05 4.87 0.54
N PRO A 325 -40.18 6.17 0.90
CA PRO A 325 -39.03 7.00 1.21
C PRO A 325 -38.23 6.42 2.39
N ILE A 326 -36.92 6.68 2.41
CA ILE A 326 -36.03 6.38 3.54
C ILE A 326 -36.30 7.39 4.66
N ARG A 327 -37.40 7.20 5.40
CA ARG A 327 -37.90 8.11 6.44
C ARG A 327 -36.89 8.34 7.56
N ALA A 328 -36.13 7.30 7.93
CA ALA A 328 -35.03 7.39 8.88
C ALA A 328 -33.97 8.46 8.51
N VAL A 329 -33.92 8.88 7.24
CA VAL A 329 -33.04 9.96 6.74
C VAL A 329 -33.84 11.23 6.44
N SER A 330 -34.98 11.14 5.75
CA SER A 330 -35.73 12.35 5.33
C SER A 330 -36.41 13.08 6.48
N GLU A 331 -36.75 12.37 7.57
CA GLU A 331 -37.48 12.93 8.72
C GLU A 331 -36.55 13.29 9.90
N MET A 332 -35.24 13.08 9.77
CA MET A 332 -34.26 13.48 10.79
C MET A 332 -34.10 15.01 10.82
N ASP A 333 -34.20 15.62 12.00
CA ASP A 333 -33.98 17.06 12.18
C ASP A 333 -32.50 17.43 11.92
N PRO A 334 -32.20 18.60 11.32
CA PRO A 334 -30.82 19.03 11.10
C PRO A 334 -29.96 19.06 12.37
N ALA A 335 -30.50 19.49 13.51
CA ALA A 335 -29.78 19.56 14.77
C ALA A 335 -29.47 18.16 15.32
N ASP A 336 -30.41 17.22 15.17
CA ASP A 336 -30.22 15.83 15.55
C ASP A 336 -29.17 15.14 14.68
N LEU A 337 -29.15 15.45 13.37
CA LEU A 337 -28.09 14.96 12.47
C LEU A 337 -26.71 15.45 12.90
N VAL A 338 -26.56 16.74 13.19
CA VAL A 338 -25.27 17.29 13.66
C VAL A 338 -24.87 16.64 14.99
N ALA A 339 -25.78 16.56 15.96
CA ALA A 339 -25.52 15.90 17.24
C ALA A 339 -25.13 14.42 17.06
N ARG A 340 -25.75 13.73 16.09
CA ARG A 340 -25.39 12.36 15.77
C ARG A 340 -23.98 12.27 15.17
N LEU A 341 -23.66 13.10 14.19
CA LEU A 341 -22.32 13.13 13.57
C LEU A 341 -21.22 13.45 14.59
N ASP A 342 -21.47 14.38 15.52
CA ASP A 342 -20.52 14.74 16.59
C ASP A 342 -20.28 13.60 17.59
N THR A 343 -21.25 12.69 17.76
CA THR A 343 -21.16 11.57 18.72
C THR A 343 -20.66 10.27 18.10
N LEU A 344 -20.45 10.23 16.78
CA LEU A 344 -19.88 9.06 16.12
C LEU A 344 -18.45 8.78 16.61
N PRO A 345 -18.02 7.50 16.65
CA PRO A 345 -16.74 7.10 17.24
C PRO A 345 -15.55 7.36 16.29
N TRP A 346 -15.37 8.59 15.81
CA TRP A 346 -14.33 8.95 14.84
C TRP A 346 -12.91 8.55 15.27
N ASP A 347 -12.57 8.72 16.55
CA ASP A 347 -11.22 8.46 17.07
C ASP A 347 -10.93 6.98 17.41
N THR A 348 -11.96 6.12 17.49
CA THR A 348 -11.81 4.74 17.98
C THR A 348 -12.34 3.69 17.02
N ARG A 349 -13.35 4.03 16.22
CA ARG A 349 -14.00 3.15 15.25
C ARG A 349 -14.36 3.95 13.99
N GLY A 350 -13.34 4.54 13.36
CA GLY A 350 -13.47 5.34 12.14
C GLY A 350 -14.24 4.62 11.03
N TRP A 351 -14.09 3.29 10.91
CA TRP A 351 -14.89 2.49 9.98
C TRP A 351 -16.39 2.56 10.28
N SER A 352 -16.79 2.42 11.55
CA SER A 352 -18.20 2.49 11.94
C SER A 352 -18.80 3.87 11.71
N ALA A 353 -18.04 4.93 12.01
CA ALA A 353 -18.47 6.30 11.72
C ALA A 353 -18.66 6.53 10.21
N GLY A 354 -17.69 6.10 9.40
CA GLY A 354 -17.78 6.17 7.94
C GLY A 354 -18.94 5.35 7.38
N ALA A 355 -19.19 4.14 7.89
CA ALA A 355 -20.30 3.29 7.47
C ALA A 355 -21.68 3.89 7.81
N TRP A 356 -21.80 4.60 8.94
CA TRP A 356 -23.03 5.32 9.27
C TRP A 356 -23.27 6.48 8.28
N VAL A 357 -22.24 7.26 7.97
CA VAL A 357 -22.34 8.36 7.00
C VAL A 357 -22.64 7.86 5.59
N ASP A 358 -22.06 6.74 5.20
CA ASP A 358 -22.32 6.06 3.94
C ASP A 358 -23.80 5.66 3.79
N ALA A 359 -24.37 5.05 4.83
CA ALA A 359 -25.78 4.70 4.87
C ALA A 359 -26.69 5.93 4.82
N PHE A 360 -26.38 6.97 5.61
CA PHE A 360 -27.15 8.21 5.63
C PHE A 360 -27.09 8.93 4.28
N GLY A 361 -25.90 9.07 3.69
CA GLY A 361 -25.69 9.68 2.36
C GLY A 361 -26.37 8.90 1.24
N THR A 362 -26.36 7.57 1.31
CA THR A 362 -27.11 6.71 0.40
C THR A 362 -28.62 6.91 0.57
N GLY A 363 -29.11 7.03 1.80
CA GLY A 363 -30.52 7.34 2.05
C GLY A 363 -30.93 8.72 1.52
N VAL A 364 -30.05 9.73 1.60
CA VAL A 364 -30.27 11.05 0.95
C VAL A 364 -30.41 10.86 -0.56
N TYR A 365 -29.52 10.09 -1.18
CA TYR A 365 -29.58 9.79 -2.60
C TYR A 365 -30.87 9.05 -2.99
N ARG A 366 -31.27 8.02 -2.24
CA ARG A 366 -32.51 7.27 -2.49
C ARG A 366 -33.74 8.15 -2.36
N ASN A 367 -33.81 8.95 -1.32
CA ASN A 367 -34.89 9.92 -1.15
C ASN A 367 -34.95 10.93 -2.31
N LEU A 368 -33.80 11.39 -2.80
CA LEU A 368 -33.74 12.32 -3.92
C LEU A 368 -34.23 11.69 -5.23
N VAL A 369 -33.79 10.47 -5.55
CA VAL A 369 -34.08 9.82 -6.84
C VAL A 369 -35.43 9.10 -6.84
N ASP A 370 -35.78 8.41 -5.76
CA ASP A 370 -36.99 7.58 -5.69
C ASP A 370 -38.22 8.41 -5.30
N ALA A 371 -38.05 9.47 -4.51
CA ALA A 371 -39.14 10.26 -3.94
C ALA A 371 -39.05 11.78 -4.20
N GLY A 372 -37.98 12.29 -4.82
CA GLY A 372 -37.79 13.73 -5.04
C GLY A 372 -37.54 14.55 -3.77
N ILE A 373 -37.15 13.90 -2.66
CA ILE A 373 -36.95 14.53 -1.36
C ILE A 373 -35.46 14.85 -1.17
N ARG A 374 -35.11 16.14 -1.09
CA ARG A 374 -33.74 16.60 -0.85
C ARG A 374 -33.24 16.35 0.58
N GLY A 375 -34.14 16.32 1.56
CA GLY A 375 -33.81 16.01 2.96
C GLY A 375 -32.68 16.88 3.54
N GLN A 376 -31.79 16.25 4.31
CA GLN A 376 -30.71 16.89 5.08
C GLN A 376 -29.38 17.03 4.31
N THR A 377 -29.44 17.24 2.99
CA THR A 377 -28.26 17.26 2.12
C THR A 377 -27.24 18.33 2.56
N GLU A 378 -27.68 19.57 2.71
CA GLU A 378 -26.83 20.71 3.05
C GLU A 378 -26.19 20.56 4.43
N THR A 379 -26.96 20.06 5.40
CA THR A 379 -26.48 19.78 6.77
C THR A 379 -25.38 18.74 6.78
N LEU A 380 -25.58 17.62 6.08
CA LEU A 380 -24.59 16.54 5.97
C LEU A 380 -23.28 17.04 5.35
N PHE A 381 -23.35 17.65 4.17
CA PHE A 381 -22.16 18.10 3.46
C PHE A 381 -21.46 19.27 4.17
N GLY A 382 -22.22 20.17 4.79
CA GLY A 382 -21.68 21.26 5.61
C GLY A 382 -20.84 20.72 6.76
N TRP A 383 -21.35 19.73 7.50
CA TRP A 383 -20.61 19.08 8.58
C TRP A 383 -19.37 18.35 8.07
N LEU A 384 -19.50 17.58 6.98
CA LEU A 384 -18.38 16.82 6.41
C LEU A 384 -17.23 17.74 5.95
N LEU A 385 -17.54 18.83 5.24
CA LEU A 385 -16.53 19.77 4.78
C LEU A 385 -15.85 20.52 5.94
N ALA A 386 -16.59 20.84 7.00
CA ALA A 386 -16.06 21.53 8.18
C ALA A 386 -15.13 20.67 9.04
N ASN A 387 -15.33 19.34 9.03
CA ASN A 387 -14.63 18.41 9.94
C ASN A 387 -13.57 17.53 9.24
N ALA A 388 -13.32 17.72 7.95
CA ALA A 388 -12.23 17.03 7.25
C ALA A 388 -10.87 17.57 7.74
N ASP A 389 -9.96 16.68 8.15
CA ASP A 389 -8.63 17.06 8.61
C ASP A 389 -7.74 17.49 7.42
N PRO A 390 -7.26 18.74 7.37
CA PRO A 390 -6.43 19.25 6.27
C PRO A 390 -5.03 18.63 6.19
N PHE A 391 -4.56 17.94 7.23
CA PHE A 391 -3.24 17.31 7.25
C PHE A 391 -3.25 15.87 6.74
N THR A 392 -4.36 15.16 6.96
CA THR A 392 -4.49 13.74 6.63
C THR A 392 -5.48 13.48 5.50
N GLY A 393 -6.38 14.43 5.23
CA GLY A 393 -7.51 14.25 4.32
C GLY A 393 -8.61 13.33 4.87
N MET A 394 -8.56 12.98 6.16
CA MET A 394 -9.45 12.01 6.82
C MET A 394 -10.42 12.70 7.79
N TRP A 395 -11.47 11.99 8.20
CA TRP A 395 -12.37 12.40 9.30
C TRP A 395 -12.06 11.74 10.63
N SER A 396 -11.08 10.84 10.64
CA SER A 396 -10.69 10.04 11.81
C SER A 396 -9.18 9.94 11.90
N ARG A 397 -8.71 9.64 13.11
CA ARG A 397 -7.28 9.61 13.45
C ARG A 397 -6.77 8.18 13.58
N PRO A 398 -5.49 7.93 13.25
CA PRO A 398 -4.91 6.62 13.43
C PRO A 398 -4.72 6.29 14.91
N ASP A 399 -4.97 5.03 15.28
CA ASP A 399 -4.71 4.53 16.63
C ASP A 399 -3.41 3.69 16.69
N ARG A 400 -2.95 3.33 17.90
CA ARG A 400 -1.68 2.60 18.07
C ARG A 400 -1.73 1.14 17.60
N GLN A 401 -2.89 0.50 17.67
CA GLN A 401 -3.09 -0.92 17.35
C GLN A 401 -3.43 -1.12 15.87
N GLN A 402 -4.42 -0.40 15.36
CA GLN A 402 -4.93 -0.54 14.00
C GLN A 402 -4.36 0.49 13.04
N ARG A 403 -3.55 1.44 13.54
CA ARG A 403 -2.81 2.43 12.73
C ARG A 403 -3.79 3.15 11.80
N TRP A 404 -3.54 3.11 10.49
CA TRP A 404 -4.37 3.76 9.49
C TRP A 404 -5.57 2.94 8.99
N LEU A 405 -5.77 1.72 9.49
CA LEU A 405 -6.87 0.86 9.02
C LEU A 405 -8.24 1.50 9.24
N GLN A 406 -8.54 1.95 10.46
CA GLN A 406 -9.84 2.56 10.76
C GLN A 406 -10.09 3.84 9.97
N PRO A 407 -9.12 4.78 9.89
CA PRO A 407 -9.32 5.98 9.08
C PRO A 407 -9.51 5.74 7.59
N VAL A 408 -8.69 4.88 6.98
CA VAL A 408 -8.77 4.63 5.54
C VAL A 408 -10.05 3.89 5.17
N ASN A 409 -10.42 2.86 5.94
CA ASN A 409 -11.65 2.12 5.67
C ASN A 409 -12.90 3.00 5.93
N GLY A 410 -12.85 3.86 6.96
CA GLY A 410 -13.90 4.84 7.23
C GLY A 410 -14.03 5.89 6.12
N PHE A 411 -12.90 6.40 5.62
CA PHE A 411 -12.86 7.33 4.49
C PHE A 411 -13.50 6.73 3.24
N TYR A 412 -13.16 5.49 2.90
CA TYR A 412 -13.77 4.80 1.77
C TYR A 412 -15.30 4.75 1.90
N ARG A 413 -15.82 4.28 3.03
CA ARG A 413 -17.26 4.19 3.29
C ARG A 413 -17.93 5.55 3.14
N LEU A 414 -17.42 6.54 3.87
CA LEU A 414 -17.94 7.91 3.87
C LEU A 414 -17.98 8.48 2.46
N THR A 415 -16.86 8.44 1.74
CA THR A 415 -16.74 9.07 0.42
C THR A 415 -17.51 8.34 -0.66
N ARG A 416 -17.67 7.01 -0.57
CA ARG A 416 -18.51 6.24 -1.47
C ARG A 416 -19.96 6.74 -1.43
N GLY A 417 -20.61 6.74 -0.27
CA GLY A 417 -22.01 7.15 -0.11
C GLY A 417 -22.26 8.65 -0.18
N THR A 418 -21.22 9.48 -0.32
CA THR A 418 -21.33 10.95 -0.37
C THR A 418 -20.59 11.53 -1.58
N PHE A 419 -19.31 11.85 -1.46
CA PHE A 419 -18.55 12.56 -2.49
C PHE A 419 -18.57 11.85 -3.85
N ALA A 420 -18.28 10.55 -3.89
CA ALA A 420 -18.33 9.77 -5.13
C ALA A 420 -19.77 9.63 -5.67
N GLN A 421 -20.73 9.31 -4.79
CA GLN A 421 -22.16 9.18 -5.10
C GLN A 421 -22.71 10.40 -5.85
N PHE A 422 -22.32 11.61 -5.42
CA PHE A 422 -22.83 12.88 -5.93
C PHE A 422 -21.87 13.61 -6.88
N GLY A 423 -20.71 13.01 -7.19
CA GLY A 423 -19.70 13.60 -8.08
C GLY A 423 -19.05 14.87 -7.53
N LEU A 424 -18.91 14.97 -6.21
CA LEU A 424 -18.29 16.09 -5.53
C LEU A 424 -16.78 15.86 -5.36
N PRO A 425 -15.95 16.92 -5.50
CA PRO A 425 -14.51 16.81 -5.28
C PRO A 425 -14.19 16.52 -3.82
N LEU A 426 -13.04 15.88 -3.59
CA LEU A 426 -12.52 15.67 -2.24
C LEU A 426 -11.95 16.98 -1.70
N PRO A 427 -12.07 17.26 -0.39
CA PRO A 427 -11.55 18.50 0.18
C PRO A 427 -10.01 18.58 0.12
N TYR A 428 -9.32 17.45 0.31
CA TYR A 428 -7.85 17.39 0.39
C TYR A 428 -7.26 16.18 -0.37
N PRO A 429 -7.39 16.10 -1.71
CA PRO A 429 -7.06 14.90 -2.49
C PRO A 429 -5.59 14.46 -2.35
N GLU A 430 -4.63 15.39 -2.33
CA GLU A 430 -3.20 15.04 -2.17
C GLU A 430 -2.89 14.47 -0.79
N ARG A 431 -3.55 14.98 0.26
CA ARG A 431 -3.41 14.46 1.63
C ARG A 431 -4.06 13.10 1.80
N THR A 432 -5.21 12.88 1.15
CA THR A 432 -5.81 11.55 1.04
C THR A 432 -4.81 10.58 0.41
N ILE A 433 -4.15 10.94 -0.70
CA ILE A 433 -3.14 10.10 -1.37
C ILE A 433 -1.98 9.78 -0.42
N ASP A 434 -1.44 10.77 0.29
CA ASP A 434 -0.37 10.56 1.27
C ASP A 434 -0.74 9.54 2.34
N THR A 435 -1.91 9.69 2.94
CA THR A 435 -2.39 8.82 4.01
C THR A 435 -2.70 7.42 3.50
N VAL A 436 -3.38 7.30 2.36
CA VAL A 436 -3.77 6.01 1.77
C VAL A 436 -2.55 5.22 1.30
N LEU A 437 -1.57 5.88 0.64
CA LEU A 437 -0.30 5.23 0.27
C LEU A 437 0.55 4.86 1.49
N THR A 438 0.42 5.60 2.60
CA THR A 438 1.07 5.22 3.86
C THR A 438 0.46 3.95 4.43
N HIS A 439 -0.88 3.84 4.44
CA HIS A 439 -1.58 2.63 4.87
C HIS A 439 -1.28 1.44 3.95
N SER A 440 -1.26 1.63 2.64
CA SER A 440 -1.07 0.58 1.64
C SER A 440 0.29 -0.14 1.73
N ARG A 441 1.25 0.46 2.44
CA ARG A 441 2.59 -0.08 2.74
C ARG A 441 2.67 -0.84 4.06
N ASP A 442 1.60 -0.87 4.84
CA ASP A 442 1.61 -1.53 6.13
C ASP A 442 1.57 -3.06 5.96
N ALA A 443 2.72 -3.69 6.21
CA ALA A 443 2.88 -5.14 6.14
C ALA A 443 1.97 -5.93 7.10
N ALA A 444 1.35 -5.29 8.10
CA ALA A 444 0.33 -5.94 8.92
C ALA A 444 -0.91 -6.33 8.10
N TYR A 445 -1.24 -5.54 7.07
CA TYR A 445 -2.46 -5.66 6.26
C TYR A 445 -2.16 -6.05 4.81
N PHE A 446 -1.05 -5.57 4.25
CA PHE A 446 -0.68 -5.77 2.86
C PHE A 446 0.62 -6.58 2.75
N THR A 447 0.48 -7.89 2.55
CA THR A 447 1.57 -8.79 2.12
C THR A 447 1.03 -9.71 1.03
N ASP A 448 1.89 -10.54 0.43
CA ASP A 448 1.41 -11.59 -0.48
C ASP A 448 0.43 -12.57 0.18
N GLU A 449 0.54 -12.76 1.49
CA GLU A 449 -0.23 -13.73 2.28
C GLU A 449 -1.36 -13.07 3.08
N ARG A 450 -1.54 -11.75 2.97
CA ARG A 450 -2.52 -10.98 3.75
C ARG A 450 -3.30 -10.00 2.88
N GLY A 451 -4.48 -9.62 3.37
CA GLY A 451 -5.39 -8.72 2.68
C GLY A 451 -6.61 -9.43 2.11
N ASN A 452 -7.75 -8.77 2.26
CA ASN A 452 -9.05 -9.19 1.75
C ASN A 452 -9.63 -8.12 0.82
N ALA A 453 -10.80 -8.41 0.24
CA ALA A 453 -11.48 -7.51 -0.68
C ALA A 453 -11.66 -6.10 -0.08
N CYS A 454 -12.14 -5.98 1.17
CA CYS A 454 -12.27 -4.67 1.83
C CYS A 454 -10.94 -3.92 1.87
N ASN A 455 -9.85 -4.56 2.33
CA ASN A 455 -8.57 -3.85 2.47
C ASN A 455 -8.06 -3.28 1.14
N VAL A 456 -8.25 -4.01 0.03
CA VAL A 456 -7.81 -3.53 -1.28
C VAL A 456 -8.75 -2.45 -1.82
N LEU A 457 -10.05 -2.64 -1.65
CA LEU A 457 -11.07 -1.68 -2.06
C LEU A 457 -10.92 -0.33 -1.34
N ASP A 458 -10.71 -0.40 -0.03
CA ASP A 458 -10.53 0.75 0.87
C ASP A 458 -9.27 1.58 0.52
N VAL A 459 -8.35 1.02 -0.27
CA VAL A 459 -7.17 1.73 -0.80
C VAL A 459 -7.38 2.19 -2.24
N ILE A 460 -7.80 1.30 -3.14
CA ILE A 460 -7.90 1.64 -4.56
C ILE A 460 -8.97 2.70 -4.82
N HIS A 461 -10.11 2.62 -4.16
CA HIS A 461 -11.19 3.58 -4.40
C HIS A 461 -10.79 5.01 -4.01
N PRO A 462 -10.22 5.28 -2.81
CA PRO A 462 -9.70 6.60 -2.50
C PRO A 462 -8.61 7.11 -3.45
N LEU A 463 -7.67 6.25 -3.86
CA LEU A 463 -6.63 6.64 -4.83
C LEU A 463 -7.25 7.01 -6.17
N TRP A 464 -8.17 6.19 -6.66
CA TRP A 464 -8.89 6.42 -7.91
C TRP A 464 -9.74 7.68 -7.87
N LEU A 465 -10.46 7.94 -6.77
CA LEU A 465 -11.28 9.13 -6.60
C LEU A 465 -10.44 10.41 -6.53
N ALA A 466 -9.29 10.36 -5.83
CA ALA A 466 -8.35 11.48 -5.76
C ALA A 466 -7.64 11.72 -7.10
N ALA A 467 -7.32 10.67 -7.86
CA ALA A 467 -6.68 10.78 -9.18
C ALA A 467 -7.56 11.48 -10.24
N LYS A 468 -8.88 11.57 -10.03
CA LYS A 468 -9.75 12.41 -10.85
C LYS A 468 -9.48 13.92 -10.70
N GLN A 469 -8.71 14.31 -9.68
CA GLN A 469 -8.47 15.72 -9.30
C GLN A 469 -6.98 16.10 -9.37
N THR A 470 -6.05 15.15 -9.25
CA THR A 470 -4.61 15.41 -9.22
C THR A 470 -3.80 14.18 -9.68
N ASP A 471 -2.63 14.39 -10.29
CA ASP A 471 -1.67 13.34 -10.64
C ASP A 471 -0.59 13.14 -9.54
N TYR A 472 -0.76 13.75 -8.37
CA TYR A 472 0.19 13.65 -7.26
C TYR A 472 0.48 12.18 -6.86
N ARG A 473 1.76 11.78 -6.88
CA ARG A 473 2.25 10.43 -6.54
C ARG A 473 1.57 9.29 -7.32
N LYS A 474 0.99 9.59 -8.49
CA LYS A 474 0.28 8.62 -9.34
C LYS A 474 1.09 7.37 -9.67
N ALA A 475 2.37 7.53 -10.00
CA ALA A 475 3.27 6.41 -10.30
C ALA A 475 3.38 5.39 -9.16
N GLU A 476 3.32 5.84 -7.90
CA GLU A 476 3.34 4.95 -6.73
C GLU A 476 2.01 4.21 -6.57
N GLY A 477 0.88 4.91 -6.81
CA GLY A 477 -0.44 4.30 -6.87
C GLY A 477 -0.54 3.26 -7.99
N GLU A 478 0.00 3.55 -9.18
CA GLU A 478 -0.06 2.67 -10.35
C GLU A 478 0.77 1.41 -10.11
N ALA A 479 1.94 1.54 -9.47
CA ALA A 479 2.75 0.40 -9.08
C ALA A 479 2.00 -0.51 -8.08
N TRP A 480 1.33 0.07 -7.08
CA TRP A 480 0.52 -0.67 -6.12
C TRP A 480 -0.70 -1.33 -6.78
N ALA A 481 -1.41 -0.60 -7.63
CA ALA A 481 -2.59 -1.09 -8.35
C ALA A 481 -2.23 -2.27 -9.27
N ARG A 482 -1.12 -2.16 -10.02
CA ARG A 482 -0.63 -3.25 -10.87
C ARG A 482 -0.35 -4.52 -10.05
N TRP A 483 0.34 -4.40 -8.92
CA TRP A 483 0.64 -5.55 -8.06
C TRP A 483 -0.64 -6.24 -7.55
N GLN A 484 -1.62 -5.47 -7.07
CA GLN A 484 -2.89 -6.03 -6.61
C GLN A 484 -3.71 -6.66 -7.73
N LEU A 485 -3.72 -6.02 -8.90
CA LEU A 485 -4.45 -6.53 -10.06
C LEU A 485 -3.90 -7.88 -10.51
N GLU A 486 -2.57 -7.98 -10.66
CA GLU A 486 -1.94 -9.24 -11.02
C GLU A 486 -2.17 -10.35 -9.98
N ARG A 487 -2.25 -9.97 -8.70
CA ARG A 487 -2.57 -10.90 -7.63
C ARG A 487 -4.02 -11.38 -7.73
N ALA A 488 -4.98 -10.48 -7.92
CA ALA A 488 -6.41 -10.82 -8.03
C ALA A 488 -6.68 -11.75 -9.22
N LEU A 489 -6.12 -11.47 -10.40
CA LEU A 489 -6.36 -12.28 -11.62
C LEU A 489 -5.96 -13.76 -11.47
N ARG A 490 -5.04 -14.10 -10.55
CA ARG A 490 -4.60 -15.48 -10.30
C ARG A 490 -5.51 -16.26 -9.33
N ARG A 491 -6.56 -15.63 -8.81
CA ARG A 491 -7.31 -16.14 -7.64
C ARG A 491 -8.78 -16.44 -7.92
N TRP A 492 -9.20 -16.27 -9.17
CA TRP A 492 -10.47 -16.78 -9.64
C TRP A 492 -10.52 -18.30 -9.48
N ARG A 493 -11.62 -18.83 -8.96
CA ARG A 493 -11.86 -20.26 -8.81
C ARG A 493 -12.94 -20.69 -9.79
N ASP A 494 -12.61 -21.64 -10.66
CA ASP A 494 -13.54 -22.09 -11.71
C ASP A 494 -14.88 -22.55 -11.14
N GLY A 495 -15.97 -22.02 -11.70
CA GLY A 495 -17.34 -22.33 -11.30
C GLY A 495 -17.72 -21.88 -9.87
N ALA A 496 -16.84 -21.16 -9.16
CA ALA A 496 -17.07 -20.72 -7.79
C ALA A 496 -16.83 -19.23 -7.55
N GLY A 497 -16.06 -18.55 -8.42
CA GLY A 497 -15.78 -17.12 -8.35
C GLY A 497 -14.64 -16.79 -7.37
N PHE A 498 -14.76 -15.68 -6.64
CA PHE A 498 -13.75 -15.25 -5.68
C PHE A 498 -14.14 -15.53 -4.24
N ALA A 499 -13.12 -15.85 -3.44
CA ALA A 499 -13.21 -15.74 -1.99
C ALA A 499 -13.01 -14.29 -1.54
N PHE A 500 -13.65 -13.89 -0.44
CA PHE A 500 -13.49 -12.56 0.12
C PHE A 500 -12.02 -12.26 0.48
N ALA A 501 -11.31 -13.22 1.06
CA ALA A 501 -9.86 -13.23 1.20
C ALA A 501 -9.23 -14.08 0.10
N LEU A 502 -8.35 -13.47 -0.72
CA LEU A 502 -7.71 -14.14 -1.87
C LEU A 502 -6.78 -15.27 -1.47
N GLU A 503 -6.20 -15.19 -0.28
CA GLU A 503 -5.21 -16.14 0.19
C GLU A 503 -5.89 -17.40 0.75
N PRO A 504 -5.32 -18.60 0.53
CA PRO A 504 -5.83 -19.80 1.15
C PRO A 504 -5.77 -19.68 2.67
N GLY A 505 -6.80 -20.19 3.33
CA GLY A 505 -6.89 -20.14 4.79
C GLY A 505 -8.10 -20.93 5.26
N VAL A 506 -8.30 -20.93 6.57
CA VAL A 506 -9.42 -21.63 7.21
C VAL A 506 -10.52 -20.63 7.53
N GLY A 507 -11.76 -21.04 7.28
CA GLY A 507 -12.94 -20.27 7.62
C GLY A 507 -13.60 -19.58 6.43
N PRO A 508 -14.76 -18.95 6.67
CA PRO A 508 -15.69 -18.61 5.59
C PRO A 508 -15.16 -17.61 4.57
N GLN A 509 -14.33 -16.67 5.01
CA GLN A 509 -13.74 -15.63 4.15
C GLN A 509 -12.79 -16.20 3.08
N HIS A 510 -12.28 -17.42 3.24
CA HIS A 510 -11.38 -18.09 2.29
C HIS A 510 -12.12 -19.01 1.32
N THR A 511 -13.45 -19.12 1.46
CA THR A 511 -14.32 -19.88 0.56
C THR A 511 -14.91 -18.92 -0.47
N ALA A 512 -14.95 -19.35 -1.73
CA ALA A 512 -15.53 -18.53 -2.78
C ALA A 512 -17.06 -18.46 -2.65
N GLY A 513 -17.59 -17.26 -2.86
CA GLY A 513 -18.99 -16.92 -2.65
C GLY A 513 -19.38 -15.64 -3.39
N LEU A 514 -20.66 -15.29 -3.32
CA LEU A 514 -21.22 -14.12 -3.99
C LEU A 514 -20.56 -12.83 -3.48
N GLN A 515 -20.42 -12.68 -2.16
CA GLN A 515 -19.83 -11.47 -1.58
C GLN A 515 -18.40 -11.24 -2.07
N GLY A 516 -17.58 -12.29 -2.11
CA GLY A 516 -16.21 -12.19 -2.59
C GLY A 516 -16.17 -11.87 -4.09
N THR A 517 -17.06 -12.49 -4.87
CA THR A 517 -17.11 -12.35 -6.32
C THR A 517 -17.53 -10.96 -6.76
N GLU A 518 -18.63 -10.43 -6.23
CA GLU A 518 -19.11 -9.07 -6.50
C GLU A 518 -18.01 -8.05 -6.20
N MET A 519 -17.47 -8.08 -4.98
CA MET A 519 -16.45 -7.12 -4.55
C MET A 519 -15.17 -7.19 -5.40
N TRP A 520 -14.66 -8.38 -5.70
CA TRP A 520 -13.43 -8.51 -6.47
C TRP A 520 -13.59 -8.12 -7.94
N LEU A 521 -14.76 -8.32 -8.55
CA LEU A 521 -15.04 -7.82 -9.90
C LEU A 521 -15.01 -6.28 -9.93
N ALA A 522 -15.63 -5.63 -8.93
CA ALA A 522 -15.55 -4.18 -8.79
C ALA A 522 -14.11 -3.68 -8.51
N ILE A 523 -13.38 -4.34 -7.63
CA ILE A 523 -11.97 -4.00 -7.32
C ILE A 523 -11.09 -4.14 -8.55
N ILE A 524 -11.22 -5.23 -9.30
CA ILE A 524 -10.46 -5.47 -10.54
C ILE A 524 -10.74 -4.36 -11.54
N TRP A 525 -12.00 -3.94 -11.68
CA TRP A 525 -12.36 -2.83 -12.54
C TRP A 525 -11.71 -1.52 -12.09
N LEU A 526 -11.79 -1.15 -10.80
CA LEU A 526 -11.17 0.07 -10.26
C LEU A 526 -9.65 0.07 -10.42
N LEU A 527 -9.00 -1.06 -10.18
CA LEU A 527 -7.56 -1.24 -10.37
C LEU A 527 -7.18 -1.08 -11.85
N ALA A 528 -7.94 -1.68 -12.76
CA ALA A 528 -7.72 -1.56 -14.20
C ALA A 528 -7.97 -0.13 -14.69
N ASP A 529 -9.03 0.53 -14.23
CA ASP A 529 -9.36 1.91 -14.60
C ASP A 529 -8.29 2.90 -14.13
N TYR A 530 -7.79 2.72 -12.90
CA TYR A 530 -6.66 3.51 -12.38
C TYR A 530 -5.40 3.38 -13.25
N LEU A 531 -5.21 2.24 -13.92
CA LEU A 531 -4.11 1.97 -14.85
C LEU A 531 -4.43 2.33 -16.31
N GLY A 532 -5.64 2.80 -16.62
CA GLY A 532 -6.10 3.06 -17.99
C GLY A 532 -6.37 1.80 -18.82
N LEU A 533 -6.74 0.68 -18.19
CA LEU A 533 -6.90 -0.65 -18.80
C LEU A 533 -8.31 -1.24 -18.61
N SER A 534 -9.28 -0.49 -18.06
CA SER A 534 -10.62 -0.99 -17.72
C SER A 534 -11.43 -1.48 -18.93
N GLU A 535 -11.23 -0.87 -20.11
CA GLU A 535 -11.89 -1.28 -21.36
C GLU A 535 -11.62 -2.75 -21.72
N ALA A 536 -10.47 -3.30 -21.34
CA ALA A 536 -10.12 -4.70 -21.61
C ALA A 536 -11.04 -5.71 -20.90
N LEU A 537 -11.73 -5.30 -19.83
CA LEU A 537 -12.63 -6.18 -19.08
C LEU A 537 -13.97 -6.39 -19.80
N GLY A 538 -14.38 -5.49 -20.68
CA GLY A 538 -15.67 -5.59 -21.38
C GLY A 538 -16.90 -5.52 -20.46
N TYR A 539 -16.73 -5.20 -19.18
CA TYR A 539 -17.78 -4.94 -18.21
C TYR A 539 -17.48 -3.66 -17.42
N ARG A 540 -18.52 -3.09 -16.82
CA ARG A 540 -18.42 -1.88 -15.99
C ARG A 540 -19.36 -1.96 -14.80
N PRO A 541 -18.90 -1.77 -13.56
CA PRO A 541 -19.76 -1.78 -12.38
C PRO A 541 -20.84 -0.70 -12.45
N ARG A 542 -22.09 -1.08 -12.17
CA ARG A 542 -23.24 -0.17 -12.10
C ARG A 542 -23.97 -0.16 -10.75
N GLY A 543 -23.68 -1.14 -9.90
CA GLY A 543 -24.23 -1.24 -8.55
C GLY A 543 -23.42 -0.47 -7.52
N VAL A 544 -23.14 -1.09 -6.38
CA VAL A 544 -22.62 -0.43 -5.16
C VAL A 544 -21.28 0.29 -5.38
N HIS A 545 -20.47 -0.20 -6.32
CA HIS A 545 -19.14 0.31 -6.61
C HIS A 545 -19.04 1.01 -7.96
N ARG A 546 -20.15 1.57 -8.47
CA ARG A 546 -20.18 2.29 -9.75
C ARG A 546 -19.19 3.46 -9.81
N PRO A 547 -18.57 3.72 -10.98
CA PRO A 547 -17.59 4.78 -11.13
C PRO A 547 -18.18 6.17 -11.43
N GLU A 548 -19.40 6.23 -11.99
CA GLU A 548 -20.10 7.49 -12.24
C GLU A 548 -20.88 7.95 -11.01
N PRO A 549 -21.01 9.26 -10.81
CA PRO A 549 -22.00 9.81 -9.90
C PRO A 549 -23.39 9.26 -10.23
N ALA A 550 -24.14 8.83 -9.21
CA ALA A 550 -25.50 8.36 -9.41
C ALA A 550 -26.51 9.52 -9.43
N ALA A 551 -26.18 10.65 -8.81
CA ALA A 551 -26.99 11.86 -8.84
C ALA A 551 -26.11 13.13 -8.88
N SER A 552 -26.65 14.22 -9.39
CA SER A 552 -26.01 15.54 -9.32
C SER A 552 -26.86 16.49 -8.50
N LEU A 553 -26.28 17.07 -7.45
CA LEU A 553 -26.97 18.03 -6.58
C LEU A 553 -27.29 19.36 -7.30
N GLY A 554 -26.61 19.65 -8.41
CA GLY A 554 -26.78 20.89 -9.19
C GLY A 554 -27.99 20.91 -10.14
N ARG A 555 -28.54 19.76 -10.54
CA ARG A 555 -29.62 19.69 -11.55
C ARG A 555 -31.03 19.97 -11.03
N PHE A 556 -31.21 20.16 -9.72
CA PHE A 556 -32.51 20.45 -9.12
C PHE A 556 -32.62 21.90 -8.60
N ALA A 557 -31.78 22.81 -9.12
CA ALA A 557 -32.00 24.24 -8.97
C ALA A 557 -33.06 24.68 -10.00
N THR A 558 -34.17 25.20 -9.48
CA THR A 558 -35.30 25.86 -10.19
C THR A 558 -36.22 24.98 -11.04
N THR A 559 -37.23 24.39 -10.40
CA THR A 559 -38.62 24.52 -10.87
C THR A 559 -39.39 25.32 -9.83
N GLY A 560 -39.05 26.61 -9.74
CA GLY A 560 -39.95 27.60 -9.14
C GLY A 560 -41.11 27.79 -10.11
N THR A 561 -42.31 27.49 -9.65
CA THR A 561 -43.58 27.83 -10.28
C THR A 561 -43.62 29.32 -10.63
N ALA A 562 -43.96 29.63 -11.88
CA ALA A 562 -44.57 30.90 -12.25
C ALA A 562 -46.09 30.79 -12.07
#